data_AF-A0A850C688-F1
#
_entry.id   AF-A0A850C688-F1
#
_cell.length_a   1.000
_cell.length_b   1.000
_cell.length_c   1.000
_cell.angle_alpha   90.00
_cell.angle_beta   90.00
_cell.angle_gamma   90.00
#
_symmetry.space_group_name_H-M   'P 1'
#
loop_
_entity.id
_entity.type
_entity.pdbx_description
1 polymer ?
#
loop_
_entity_poly.entity_id
_entity_poly.type
_entity_poly.pdbx_seq_one_letter_code
_entity_poly.pdbx_strand_id
1 'polypeptide(L)'
;MAFEMALKPPFFLPRLLRAHRDEPQQEYHWLGKTREKPQKEIRSKEPGKKPGGEKNEQGYRPLANIQLGEVEEALALFEGQLLPSHASHENWIGKNHFCTIPLKRIRDGRPPVIFGRVKTCYPSDGYLDNVEDIELLFPRRSLAPDLVYLRRDDVSLYSRKSAQSFFLRVRFKVSEEEAADFKGSTSLFARYGFHPEFDSGFHDILEMNDLNQSECPRLFIVGSRWLDSIPESVYVEVKIILERMLHWNKRIVNYHPGWLPKEINTLNRTLGLKYKLTRHYLTESEDPKQTADLTAVEFDEMFAQGLIG
;
A
#
# COMPACT_ATOMS: atom_id res chain seq x y z
N MET A 1 55.67 10.35 8.17
CA MET A 1 55.00 11.07 7.07
C MET A 1 53.83 10.23 6.60
N ALA A 2 52.65 10.84 6.48
CA ALA A 2 51.38 10.16 6.27
C ALA A 2 51.20 9.65 4.83
N PHE A 3 50.49 8.53 4.71
CA PHE A 3 50.01 7.91 3.48
C PHE A 3 48.81 8.68 2.92
N GLU A 4 48.79 8.97 1.62
CA GLU A 4 47.57 9.27 0.87
C GLU A 4 47.31 8.15 -0.15
N MET A 5 46.33 7.30 0.13
CA MET A 5 45.66 6.48 -0.88
C MET A 5 44.36 7.18 -1.28
N ALA A 6 44.31 7.69 -2.50
CA ALA A 6 43.07 8.16 -3.11
C ALA A 6 42.30 6.97 -3.68
N LEU A 7 41.26 6.52 -2.97
CA LEU A 7 40.22 5.65 -3.51
C LEU A 7 38.91 6.45 -3.59
N LYS A 8 38.49 6.78 -4.81
CA LYS A 8 37.15 7.33 -5.09
C LYS A 8 36.11 6.21 -4.95
N PRO A 9 35.03 6.38 -4.17
CA PRO A 9 33.88 5.48 -4.26
C PRO A 9 32.96 5.91 -5.42
N PRO A 10 32.42 4.97 -6.23
CA PRO A 10 31.37 5.27 -7.19
C PRO A 10 30.01 4.92 -6.56
N PHE A 11 29.35 5.87 -5.91
CA PHE A 11 27.93 5.75 -5.57
C PHE A 11 27.21 7.03 -5.99
N PHE A 12 26.47 6.93 -7.09
CA PHE A 12 25.48 7.92 -7.48
C PHE A 12 24.30 7.83 -6.52
N LEU A 13 24.32 8.68 -5.48
CA LEU A 13 23.17 8.93 -4.63
C LEU A 13 22.04 9.58 -5.49
N PRO A 14 20.78 9.14 -5.37
CA PRO A 14 19.67 9.90 -5.92
C PRO A 14 19.58 11.29 -5.25
N ARG A 15 19.09 12.29 -6.00
CA ARG A 15 18.99 13.72 -5.64
C ARG A 15 18.30 14.05 -4.30
N LEU A 16 17.74 13.08 -3.60
CA LEU A 16 17.02 13.24 -2.33
C LEU A 16 17.91 13.62 -1.13
N LEU A 17 19.24 13.49 -1.24
CA LEU A 17 20.17 13.71 -0.11
C LEU A 17 21.01 14.99 -0.20
N ARG A 18 20.78 15.87 -1.19
CA ARG A 18 21.41 17.20 -1.24
C ARG A 18 20.37 18.28 -0.93
N ALA A 19 20.22 18.61 0.34
CA ALA A 19 19.59 19.86 0.74
C ALA A 19 20.50 20.60 1.72
N HIS A 20 20.83 21.83 1.32
CA HIS A 20 21.76 22.78 1.90
C HIS A 20 21.41 23.18 3.34
N ARG A 21 22.42 23.75 4.00
CA ARG A 21 22.56 23.91 5.44
C ARG A 21 21.81 25.10 6.06
N ASP A 22 21.07 25.92 5.30
CA ASP A 22 20.56 27.20 5.80
C ASP A 22 19.15 27.50 5.29
N GLU A 23 18.12 27.30 6.12
CA GLU A 23 16.82 27.98 6.01
C GLU A 23 16.10 27.96 7.38
N PRO A 24 15.45 29.06 7.82
CA PRO A 24 15.08 29.26 9.22
C PRO A 24 13.79 28.53 9.62
N GLN A 25 13.68 28.22 10.92
CA GLN A 25 12.51 27.59 11.54
C GLN A 25 11.27 28.51 11.45
N GLN A 26 10.26 28.11 10.66
CA GLN A 26 8.89 28.61 10.83
C GLN A 26 8.07 27.58 11.63
N GLU A 27 7.53 28.03 12.75
CA GLU A 27 6.48 27.36 13.53
C GLU A 27 5.15 27.54 12.81
N TYR A 28 4.37 26.46 12.65
CA TYR A 28 3.01 26.54 12.12
C TYR A 28 2.04 25.78 13.03
N HIS A 29 1.03 26.50 13.49
CA HIS A 29 -0.14 25.99 14.18
C HIS A 29 -1.11 25.33 13.20
N TRP A 30 -1.72 24.22 13.61
CA TRP A 30 -2.78 23.54 12.88
C TRP A 30 -4.05 24.39 12.84
N LEU A 31 -4.53 24.74 11.64
CA LEU A 31 -5.89 25.24 11.43
C LEU A 31 -6.53 24.52 10.23
N GLY A 32 -7.73 24.01 10.49
CA GLY A 32 -8.54 23.30 9.52
C GLY A 32 -9.29 24.20 8.53
N LYS A 33 -9.88 23.48 7.57
CA LYS A 33 -10.92 23.84 6.58
C LYS A 33 -10.51 24.43 5.23
N THR A 34 -11.17 23.81 4.23
CA THR A 34 -11.52 24.27 2.86
C THR A 34 -10.40 24.32 1.83
N ARG A 35 -10.29 23.24 1.04
CA ARG A 35 -9.65 23.28 -0.29
C ARG A 35 -10.72 23.52 -1.35
N GLU A 36 -10.71 24.72 -1.91
CA GLU A 36 -11.29 24.99 -3.23
C GLU A 36 -10.49 24.25 -4.32
N LYS A 37 -11.18 23.79 -5.37
CA LYS A 37 -10.59 23.06 -6.50
C LYS A 37 -9.91 24.04 -7.48
N PRO A 38 -8.68 23.78 -7.95
CA PRO A 38 -8.13 24.51 -9.09
C PRO A 38 -8.81 24.10 -10.39
N GLN A 39 -9.18 25.08 -11.20
CA GLN A 39 -9.71 24.94 -12.56
C GLN A 39 -8.67 24.33 -13.52
N LYS A 40 -9.18 23.58 -14.51
CA LYS A 40 -8.42 22.92 -15.58
C LYS A 40 -7.75 23.94 -16.51
N GLU A 41 -6.44 23.85 -16.68
CA GLU A 41 -5.75 24.36 -17.87
C GLU A 41 -5.55 23.24 -18.89
N ILE A 42 -5.98 23.53 -20.12
CA ILE A 42 -5.89 22.68 -21.30
C ILE A 42 -4.53 22.90 -21.95
N ARG A 43 -3.72 21.85 -22.11
CA ARG A 43 -2.65 21.82 -23.13
C ARG A 43 -2.53 20.47 -23.84
N SER A 44 -2.86 20.55 -25.14
CA SER A 44 -2.24 19.92 -26.33
C SER A 44 -1.76 18.47 -26.30
N LYS A 45 -2.30 17.70 -27.26
CA LYS A 45 -2.02 16.32 -27.65
C LYS A 45 -0.61 16.17 -28.25
N GLU A 46 0.17 15.21 -27.75
CA GLU A 46 1.23 14.52 -28.50
C GLU A 46 0.75 13.10 -28.89
N PRO A 47 1.06 12.61 -30.11
CA PRO A 47 0.60 11.32 -30.60
C PRO A 47 1.62 10.22 -30.26
N GLY A 48 1.23 9.31 -29.38
CA GLY A 48 2.05 8.15 -29.00
C GLY A 48 1.41 7.32 -27.89
N LYS A 49 0.09 7.10 -27.93
CA LYS A 49 -0.63 6.32 -26.92
C LYS A 49 -1.16 5.02 -27.51
N LYS A 50 -0.64 3.89 -27.01
CA LYS A 50 -1.42 2.76 -26.45
C LYS A 50 -0.46 1.84 -25.65
N PRO A 51 -0.93 1.13 -24.61
CA PRO A 51 -2.32 0.86 -24.26
C PRO A 51 -2.68 1.42 -22.87
N GLY A 52 -3.28 2.60 -22.83
CA GLY A 52 -4.34 2.87 -21.87
C GLY A 52 -5.62 2.75 -22.66
N GLY A 53 -6.47 1.76 -22.34
CA GLY A 53 -7.75 1.61 -23.02
C GLY A 53 -8.50 2.95 -23.06
N GLU A 54 -9.20 3.24 -24.16
CA GLU A 54 -10.01 4.45 -24.28
C GLU A 54 -10.98 4.51 -23.10
N LYS A 55 -10.87 5.57 -22.29
CA LYS A 55 -11.80 5.81 -21.17
C LYS A 55 -13.06 6.48 -21.72
N ASN A 56 -14.21 6.13 -21.17
CA ASN A 56 -15.45 6.81 -21.50
C ASN A 56 -15.45 8.26 -20.94
N GLU A 57 -16.47 9.04 -21.27
CA GLU A 57 -16.60 10.45 -20.83
C GLU A 57 -16.58 10.61 -19.30
N GLN A 58 -16.95 9.56 -18.58
CA GLN A 58 -16.98 9.49 -17.12
C GLN A 58 -15.64 9.04 -16.51
N GLY A 59 -14.64 8.70 -17.33
CA GLY A 59 -13.31 8.29 -16.89
C GLY A 59 -13.14 6.80 -16.59
N TYR A 60 -14.15 5.97 -16.88
CA TYR A 60 -14.09 4.53 -16.73
C TYR A 60 -13.42 3.86 -17.94
N ARG A 61 -12.58 2.86 -17.68
CA ARG A 61 -12.11 1.94 -18.73
C ARG A 61 -13.22 0.93 -19.03
N PRO A 62 -13.66 0.81 -20.30
CA PRO A 62 -14.65 -0.18 -20.70
C PRO A 62 -14.17 -1.60 -20.41
N LEU A 63 -15.06 -2.42 -19.86
CA LEU A 63 -14.75 -3.81 -19.51
C LEU A 63 -14.37 -4.67 -20.71
N ALA A 64 -14.91 -4.35 -21.89
CA ALA A 64 -14.54 -4.99 -23.16
C ALA A 64 -13.07 -4.74 -23.56
N ASN A 65 -12.44 -3.69 -23.03
CA ASN A 65 -11.05 -3.34 -23.33
C ASN A 65 -10.05 -3.97 -22.35
N ILE A 66 -10.50 -4.80 -21.41
CA ILE A 66 -9.64 -5.51 -20.46
C ILE A 66 -9.43 -6.92 -20.99
N GLN A 67 -8.17 -7.30 -21.19
CA GLN A 67 -7.82 -8.63 -21.71
C GLN A 67 -7.54 -9.63 -20.59
N LEU A 68 -7.66 -10.93 -20.89
CA LEU A 68 -7.33 -12.01 -19.94
C LEU A 68 -5.91 -11.87 -19.38
N GLY A 69 -4.92 -11.63 -20.25
CA GLY A 69 -3.52 -11.49 -19.83
C GLY A 69 -3.29 -10.30 -18.87
N GLU A 70 -4.07 -9.22 -18.98
CA GLU A 70 -3.97 -8.11 -18.03
C GLU A 70 -4.51 -8.49 -16.65
N VAL A 71 -5.57 -9.30 -16.59
CA VAL A 71 -6.12 -9.79 -15.33
C VAL A 71 -5.15 -10.77 -14.66
N GLU A 72 -4.52 -11.65 -15.44
CA GLU A 72 -3.50 -12.58 -14.95
C GLU A 72 -2.26 -11.84 -14.42
N GLU A 73 -1.77 -10.84 -15.15
CA GLU A 73 -0.68 -9.98 -14.69
C GLU A 73 -1.08 -9.25 -13.39
N ALA A 74 -2.26 -8.65 -13.35
CA ALA A 74 -2.74 -7.94 -12.16
C ALA A 74 -2.85 -8.85 -10.93
N LEU A 75 -3.27 -10.11 -11.09
CA LEU A 75 -3.28 -11.09 -10.00
C LEU A 75 -1.87 -11.45 -9.54
N ALA A 76 -0.96 -11.74 -10.48
CA ALA A 76 0.42 -12.11 -10.17
C ALA A 76 1.18 -11.02 -9.40
N LEU A 77 0.91 -9.74 -9.69
CA LEU A 77 1.49 -8.60 -8.97
C LEU A 77 1.13 -8.60 -7.46
N PHE A 78 0.01 -9.22 -7.09
CA PHE A 78 -0.54 -9.16 -5.73
C PHE A 78 -0.54 -10.52 -5.01
N GLU A 79 -0.20 -11.62 -5.68
CA GLU A 79 -0.31 -12.98 -5.15
C GLU A 79 0.40 -13.16 -3.79
N GLY A 80 1.63 -12.66 -3.64
CA GLY A 80 2.37 -12.74 -2.37
C GLY A 80 1.88 -11.80 -1.26
N GLN A 81 1.02 -10.84 -1.60
CA GLN A 81 0.55 -9.78 -0.69
C GLN A 81 -0.89 -9.97 -0.24
N LEU A 82 -1.64 -10.89 -0.85
CA LEU A 82 -3.05 -11.09 -0.57
C LEU A 82 -3.29 -12.35 0.24
N LEU A 83 -4.17 -12.24 1.23
CA LEU A 83 -4.75 -13.36 1.94
C LEU A 83 -6.23 -13.43 1.61
N PRO A 84 -6.75 -14.62 1.24
CA PRO A 84 -8.19 -14.82 1.17
C PRO A 84 -8.88 -14.32 2.43
N SER A 85 -9.96 -13.55 2.29
CA SER A 85 -10.79 -13.23 3.43
C SER A 85 -11.39 -14.55 3.94
N HIS A 86 -10.89 -15.03 5.07
CA HIS A 86 -11.41 -16.22 5.76
C HIS A 86 -12.82 -16.03 6.31
N ALA A 87 -13.46 -14.87 6.08
CA ALA A 87 -14.86 -14.64 6.36
C ALA A 87 -15.72 -15.49 5.41
N SER A 88 -15.78 -16.81 5.67
CA SER A 88 -16.85 -17.82 5.54
C SER A 88 -18.01 -17.65 4.53
N HIS A 89 -17.87 -16.76 3.56
CA HIS A 89 -18.96 -16.22 2.76
C HIS A 89 -18.48 -16.14 1.33
N GLU A 90 -18.59 -17.28 0.64
CA GLU A 90 -18.51 -17.30 -0.81
C GLU A 90 -19.40 -16.19 -1.38
N ASN A 91 -18.91 -15.50 -2.41
CA ASN A 91 -19.58 -14.38 -3.05
C ASN A 91 -19.68 -13.09 -2.23
N TRP A 92 -19.03 -12.97 -1.07
CA TRP A 92 -18.93 -11.69 -0.37
C TRP A 92 -17.97 -10.73 -1.07
N ILE A 93 -18.42 -9.48 -1.27
CA ILE A 93 -17.63 -8.35 -1.79
C ILE A 93 -17.61 -7.25 -0.74
N GLY A 94 -16.40 -6.89 -0.30
CA GLY A 94 -16.18 -5.79 0.64
C GLY A 94 -15.57 -4.56 -0.03
N LYS A 95 -16.05 -3.36 0.35
CA LYS A 95 -15.36 -2.11 0.05
C LYS A 95 -13.91 -2.14 0.57
N ASN A 96 -13.00 -1.50 -0.16
CA ASN A 96 -11.55 -1.46 0.08
C ASN A 96 -10.82 -2.80 -0.05
N HIS A 97 -11.51 -3.91 -0.28
CA HIS A 97 -10.90 -5.22 -0.48
C HIS A 97 -10.56 -5.44 -1.95
N PHE A 98 -9.51 -6.20 -2.20
CA PHE A 98 -9.28 -6.77 -3.53
C PHE A 98 -10.28 -7.90 -3.74
N CYS A 99 -10.93 -7.94 -4.89
CA CYS A 99 -11.93 -8.92 -5.21
C CYS A 99 -11.64 -9.56 -6.56
N THR A 100 -11.84 -10.88 -6.64
CA THR A 100 -12.07 -11.55 -7.92
C THR A 100 -13.58 -11.69 -8.12
N ILE A 101 -14.08 -11.26 -9.28
CA ILE A 101 -15.51 -11.25 -9.58
C ILE A 101 -15.74 -12.01 -10.90
N PRO A 102 -16.56 -13.07 -10.91
CA PRO A 102 -16.88 -13.80 -12.12
C PRO A 102 -17.75 -12.96 -13.06
N LEU A 103 -17.36 -12.92 -14.34
CA LEU A 103 -18.05 -12.16 -15.36
C LEU A 103 -18.86 -13.08 -16.28
N LYS A 104 -19.99 -12.59 -16.80
CA LYS A 104 -20.71 -13.31 -17.86
C LYS A 104 -19.79 -13.43 -19.08
N ARG A 105 -19.66 -14.64 -19.61
CA ARG A 105 -18.93 -14.87 -20.86
C ARG A 105 -19.71 -14.25 -22.00
N ILE A 106 -19.11 -13.27 -22.67
CA ILE A 106 -19.57 -12.74 -23.95
C ILE A 106 -18.61 -13.29 -25.01
N ARG A 107 -19.09 -13.52 -26.24
CA ARG A 107 -18.34 -14.17 -27.33
C ARG A 107 -17.04 -13.43 -27.72
N ASP A 108 -16.81 -12.21 -27.23
CA ASP A 108 -15.82 -11.26 -27.75
C ASP A 108 -14.53 -11.15 -26.89
N GLY A 109 -14.00 -12.26 -26.38
CA GLY A 109 -12.66 -12.27 -25.74
C GLY A 109 -12.55 -11.57 -24.37
N ARG A 110 -13.68 -11.14 -23.79
CA ARG A 110 -13.77 -10.61 -22.41
C ARG A 110 -13.31 -11.67 -21.40
N PRO A 111 -12.51 -11.32 -20.38
CA PRO A 111 -12.04 -12.26 -19.38
C PRO A 111 -13.22 -12.84 -18.57
N PRO A 112 -13.14 -14.11 -18.16
CA PRO A 112 -14.20 -14.77 -17.40
C PRO A 112 -14.27 -14.28 -15.94
N VAL A 113 -13.25 -13.56 -15.47
CA VAL A 113 -13.11 -12.99 -14.13
C VAL A 113 -12.44 -11.63 -14.27
N ILE A 114 -12.80 -10.69 -13.41
CA ILE A 114 -12.02 -9.46 -13.20
C ILE A 114 -11.46 -9.44 -11.79
N PHE A 115 -10.31 -8.78 -11.64
CA PHE A 115 -9.63 -8.59 -10.37
C PHE A 115 -9.41 -7.10 -10.12
N GLY A 116 -9.67 -6.61 -8.91
CA GLY A 116 -9.33 -5.24 -8.54
C GLY A 116 -9.83 -4.85 -7.16
N ARG A 117 -9.44 -3.66 -6.71
CA ARG A 117 -9.84 -3.14 -5.38
C ARG A 117 -11.18 -2.45 -5.48
N VAL A 118 -12.16 -2.90 -4.70
CA VAL A 118 -13.51 -2.32 -4.71
C VAL A 118 -13.49 -0.96 -4.05
N LYS A 119 -13.91 0.06 -4.79
CA LYS A 119 -14.01 1.44 -4.33
C LYS A 119 -15.41 1.72 -3.78
N THR A 120 -16.44 1.28 -4.49
CA THR A 120 -17.84 1.36 -4.07
C THR A 120 -18.61 0.13 -4.56
N CYS A 121 -19.62 -0.27 -3.80
CA CYS A 121 -20.64 -1.23 -4.20
C CYS A 121 -22.01 -0.70 -3.75
N TYR A 122 -23.04 -0.90 -4.56
CA TYR A 122 -24.41 -0.48 -4.26
C TYR A 122 -25.37 -1.66 -4.44
N PRO A 123 -26.28 -1.93 -3.46
CA PRO A 123 -26.27 -1.43 -2.08
C PRO A 123 -24.97 -1.78 -1.32
N SER A 124 -24.63 -0.99 -0.28
CA SER A 124 -23.34 -1.03 0.41
C SER A 124 -23.04 -2.37 1.10
N ASP A 125 -21.84 -2.91 0.85
CA ASP A 125 -21.21 -4.14 1.37
C ASP A 125 -22.15 -5.36 1.48
N GLY A 126 -21.86 -6.43 0.74
CA GLY A 126 -22.74 -7.59 0.75
C GLY A 126 -22.31 -8.75 -0.12
N TYR A 127 -23.26 -9.62 -0.40
CA TYR A 127 -23.09 -10.75 -1.30
C TYR A 127 -23.35 -10.32 -2.73
N LEU A 128 -22.58 -10.87 -3.66
CA LEU A 128 -22.65 -10.63 -5.11
C LEU A 128 -24.09 -10.64 -5.66
N ASP A 129 -24.94 -11.48 -5.09
CA ASP A 129 -26.33 -11.65 -5.49
C ASP A 129 -27.17 -10.38 -5.31
N ASN A 130 -26.82 -9.56 -4.32
CA ASN A 130 -27.53 -8.34 -3.93
C ASN A 130 -26.94 -7.08 -4.54
N VAL A 131 -25.76 -7.17 -5.18
CA VAL A 131 -25.03 -5.98 -5.66
C VAL A 131 -25.50 -5.60 -7.05
N GLU A 132 -26.03 -4.38 -7.19
CA GLU A 132 -26.49 -3.81 -8.45
C GLU A 132 -25.33 -3.24 -9.26
N ASP A 133 -24.44 -2.50 -8.60
CA ASP A 133 -23.35 -1.77 -9.24
C ASP A 133 -22.05 -1.84 -8.42
N ILE A 134 -20.91 -1.90 -9.12
CA ILE A 134 -19.57 -1.95 -8.52
C ILE A 134 -18.63 -0.99 -9.25
N GLU A 135 -17.97 -0.11 -8.51
CA GLU A 135 -16.75 0.56 -8.99
C GLU A 135 -15.53 -0.16 -8.42
N LEU A 136 -14.64 -0.60 -9.30
CA LEU A 136 -13.38 -1.23 -8.95
C LEU A 136 -12.20 -0.49 -9.56
N LEU A 137 -11.08 -0.48 -8.84
CA LEU A 137 -9.79 -0.01 -9.30
C LEU A 137 -9.00 -1.22 -9.81
N PHE A 138 -8.88 -1.33 -11.13
CA PHE A 138 -8.14 -2.36 -11.82
C PHE A 138 -6.64 -2.04 -11.78
N PRO A 139 -5.81 -2.87 -11.12
CA PRO A 139 -4.38 -2.59 -10.97
C PRO A 139 -3.65 -2.56 -12.30
N ARG A 140 -2.63 -1.71 -12.40
CA ARG A 140 -1.70 -1.70 -13.53
C ARG A 140 -0.27 -1.65 -13.03
N ARG A 141 0.62 -2.35 -13.72
CA ARG A 141 2.04 -2.32 -13.41
C ARG A 141 2.61 -0.93 -13.64
N SER A 142 3.24 -0.36 -12.60
CA SER A 142 3.94 0.93 -12.66
C SER A 142 3.11 2.11 -13.16
N LEU A 143 1.78 2.01 -13.08
CA LEU A 143 0.84 3.03 -13.52
C LEU A 143 -0.33 3.10 -12.54
N ALA A 144 -1.00 4.26 -12.52
CA ALA A 144 -2.25 4.40 -11.79
C ALA A 144 -3.29 3.35 -12.25
N PRO A 145 -4.10 2.82 -11.31
CA PRO A 145 -5.13 1.84 -11.61
C PRO A 145 -6.21 2.47 -12.49
N ASP A 146 -6.82 1.64 -13.32
CA ASP A 146 -7.97 2.04 -14.12
C ASP A 146 -9.25 1.91 -13.31
N LEU A 147 -10.10 2.94 -13.34
CA LEU A 147 -11.43 2.83 -12.76
C LEU A 147 -12.31 2.04 -13.73
N VAL A 148 -12.94 0.97 -13.25
CA VAL A 148 -13.82 0.10 -14.02
C VAL A 148 -15.15 0.02 -13.29
N TYR A 149 -16.23 0.05 -14.06
CA TYR A 149 -17.59 -0.04 -13.54
C TYR A 149 -18.23 -1.34 -14.03
N LEU A 150 -18.81 -2.10 -13.11
CA LEU A 150 -19.54 -3.33 -13.39
C LEU A 150 -21.00 -3.13 -13.00
N ARG A 151 -21.91 -3.52 -13.87
CA ARG A 151 -23.34 -3.68 -13.52
C ARG A 151 -23.62 -5.11 -13.10
N ARG A 152 -24.76 -5.33 -12.45
CA ARG A 152 -25.25 -6.67 -12.13
C ARG A 152 -25.29 -7.60 -13.34
N ASP A 153 -25.62 -7.05 -14.50
CA ASP A 153 -25.69 -7.79 -15.76
C ASP A 153 -24.33 -8.23 -16.32
N ASP A 154 -23.24 -7.61 -15.87
CA ASP A 154 -21.88 -8.00 -16.21
C ASP A 154 -21.39 -9.23 -15.44
N VAL A 155 -22.02 -9.49 -14.29
CA VAL A 155 -21.60 -10.48 -13.30
C VAL A 155 -22.29 -11.83 -13.53
N SER A 156 -21.52 -12.92 -13.46
CA SER A 156 -22.04 -14.28 -13.57
C SER A 156 -22.26 -14.90 -12.19
N LEU A 157 -23.54 -15.04 -11.77
CA LEU A 157 -23.88 -15.78 -10.55
C LEU A 157 -23.82 -17.31 -10.72
N TYR A 158 -23.89 -17.78 -11.95
CA TYR A 158 -23.92 -19.22 -12.27
C TYR A 158 -22.53 -19.76 -12.65
N SER A 159 -21.49 -18.95 -12.46
CA SER A 159 -20.12 -19.36 -12.66
C SER A 159 -19.73 -20.42 -11.63
N ARG A 160 -18.95 -21.42 -12.05
CA ARG A 160 -18.32 -22.37 -11.11
C ARG A 160 -17.28 -21.70 -10.19
N LYS A 161 -16.80 -20.52 -10.57
CA LYS A 161 -15.92 -19.67 -9.75
C LYS A 161 -16.81 -18.70 -8.97
N SER A 162 -16.76 -18.76 -7.64
CA SER A 162 -17.36 -17.78 -6.75
C SER A 162 -16.56 -16.49 -6.74
N ALA A 163 -17.21 -15.38 -6.37
CA ALA A 163 -16.46 -14.16 -6.04
C ALA A 163 -15.69 -14.37 -4.73
N GLN A 164 -14.46 -13.88 -4.70
CA GLN A 164 -13.58 -13.99 -3.54
C GLN A 164 -12.98 -12.63 -3.22
N SER A 165 -13.14 -12.21 -1.97
CA SER A 165 -12.49 -11.02 -1.40
C SER A 165 -11.17 -11.40 -0.73
N PHE A 166 -10.20 -10.49 -0.77
CA PHE A 166 -8.87 -10.65 -0.22
C PHE A 166 -8.52 -9.46 0.67
N PHE A 167 -7.84 -9.77 1.78
CA PHE A 167 -7.12 -8.78 2.57
C PHE A 167 -5.71 -8.61 2.02
N LEU A 168 -5.20 -7.38 2.07
CA LEU A 168 -3.79 -7.10 1.88
C LEU A 168 -3.04 -7.29 3.20
N ARG A 169 -1.93 -8.02 3.15
CA ARG A 169 -1.07 -8.28 4.30
C ARG A 169 -0.36 -7.00 4.74
N VAL A 170 -0.34 -6.74 6.04
CA VAL A 170 0.46 -5.68 6.66
C VAL A 170 1.30 -6.32 7.74
N ARG A 171 2.62 -6.21 7.65
CA ARG A 171 3.54 -6.85 8.61
C ARG A 171 3.80 -5.90 9.79
N PHE A 172 3.54 -6.37 11.00
CA PHE A 172 3.79 -5.64 12.23
C PHE A 172 5.03 -6.20 12.91
N LYS A 173 6.03 -5.34 13.10
CA LYS A 173 7.25 -5.56 13.85
C LYS A 173 7.17 -4.77 15.15
N VAL A 174 6.54 -5.38 16.14
CA VAL A 174 6.15 -4.74 17.40
C VAL A 174 6.48 -5.67 18.56
N SER A 175 6.76 -5.09 19.72
CA SER A 175 6.91 -5.84 20.97
C SER A 175 5.57 -6.43 21.42
N GLU A 176 5.58 -7.36 22.39
CA GLU A 176 4.33 -7.94 22.94
C GLU A 176 3.44 -6.88 23.59
N GLU A 177 4.03 -5.90 24.26
CA GLU A 177 3.33 -4.77 24.88
C GLU A 177 2.64 -3.90 23.82
N GLU A 178 3.36 -3.52 22.77
CA GLU A 178 2.80 -2.75 21.65
C GLU A 178 1.73 -3.55 20.88
N ALA A 179 1.92 -4.87 20.70
CA ALA A 179 0.92 -5.72 20.07
C ALA A 179 -0.41 -5.75 20.86
N ALA A 180 -0.33 -5.63 22.19
CA ALA A 180 -1.51 -5.58 23.05
C ALA A 180 -2.37 -4.34 22.79
N ASP A 181 -1.79 -3.21 22.37
CA ASP A 181 -2.54 -2.00 22.01
C ASP A 181 -3.49 -2.26 20.83
N PHE A 182 -3.12 -3.15 19.91
CA PHE A 182 -3.93 -3.50 18.75
C PHE A 182 -4.98 -4.60 19.04
N LYS A 183 -4.97 -5.18 20.24
CA LYS A 183 -5.92 -6.23 20.63
C LYS A 183 -7.33 -5.68 20.67
N GLY A 184 -8.21 -6.21 19.82
CA GLY A 184 -9.59 -5.72 19.65
C GLY A 184 -9.74 -4.57 18.65
N SER A 185 -8.63 -4.01 18.14
CA SER A 185 -8.62 -2.95 17.11
C SER A 185 -8.29 -3.48 15.71
N THR A 186 -8.08 -4.78 15.54
CA THR A 186 -7.85 -5.41 14.22
C THR A 186 -8.99 -5.16 13.23
N SER A 187 -10.21 -4.97 13.73
CA SER A 187 -11.37 -4.59 12.92
C SER A 187 -11.21 -3.24 12.21
N LEU A 188 -10.39 -2.33 12.74
CA LEU A 188 -10.08 -1.05 12.08
C LEU A 188 -9.28 -1.28 10.79
N PHE A 189 -8.31 -2.20 10.83
CA PHE A 189 -7.51 -2.58 9.66
C PHE A 189 -8.36 -3.34 8.63
N ALA A 190 -9.22 -4.24 9.09
CA ALA A 190 -10.12 -4.98 8.21
C ALA A 190 -11.06 -4.06 7.42
N ARG A 191 -11.54 -2.95 7.99
CA ARG A 191 -12.35 -1.94 7.27
C ARG A 191 -11.62 -1.28 6.09
N TYR A 192 -10.29 -1.24 6.15
CA TYR A 192 -9.45 -0.75 5.06
C TYR A 192 -8.97 -1.86 4.11
N GLY A 193 -9.39 -3.10 4.34
CA GLY A 193 -8.97 -4.26 3.55
C GLY A 193 -7.61 -4.82 3.95
N PHE A 194 -7.14 -4.56 5.19
CA PHE A 194 -5.85 -5.03 5.67
C PHE A 194 -5.96 -6.21 6.64
N HIS A 195 -4.98 -7.12 6.57
CA HIS A 195 -4.76 -8.19 7.53
C HIS A 195 -3.43 -7.96 8.28
N PRO A 196 -3.49 -7.55 9.56
CA PRO A 196 -2.31 -7.44 10.41
C PRO A 196 -1.63 -8.79 10.67
N GLU A 197 -0.34 -8.89 10.38
CA GLU A 197 0.51 -10.04 10.73
C GLU A 197 1.51 -9.61 11.81
N PHE A 198 1.28 -10.00 13.06
CA PHE A 198 2.14 -9.62 14.18
C PHE A 198 3.33 -10.55 14.33
N ASP A 199 4.51 -9.97 14.49
CA ASP A 199 5.76 -10.68 14.71
C ASP A 199 6.72 -9.82 15.53
N SER A 200 7.24 -10.38 16.64
CA SER A 200 8.21 -9.72 17.51
C SER A 200 9.66 -10.06 17.17
N GLY A 201 9.90 -11.03 16.29
CA GLY A 201 11.22 -11.42 15.83
C GLY A 201 11.82 -10.43 14.82
N PHE A 202 13.12 -10.59 14.56
CA PHE A 202 13.87 -9.77 13.58
C PHE A 202 14.63 -10.59 12.53
N HIS A 203 14.59 -11.93 12.61
CA HIS A 203 15.37 -12.80 11.72
C HIS A 203 14.88 -12.74 10.26
N ASP A 204 13.58 -12.66 10.04
CA ASP A 204 12.99 -12.45 8.71
C ASP A 204 13.42 -11.12 8.07
N ILE A 205 13.61 -10.06 8.86
CA ILE A 205 14.17 -8.79 8.38
C ILE A 205 15.62 -9.02 7.97
N LEU A 206 16.42 -9.70 8.78
CA LEU A 206 17.83 -10.02 8.45
C LEU A 206 17.99 -10.87 7.20
N GLU A 207 17.03 -11.75 6.91
CA GLU A 207 17.03 -12.62 5.73
C GLU A 207 16.56 -11.92 4.45
N MET A 208 15.96 -10.73 4.58
CA MET A 208 15.44 -9.97 3.44
C MET A 208 16.56 -9.39 2.57
N ASN A 209 16.49 -9.63 1.27
CA ASN A 209 17.47 -9.21 0.29
C ASN A 209 16.82 -8.90 -1.08
N ASP A 210 17.62 -8.46 -2.05
CA ASP A 210 17.13 -8.06 -3.37
C ASP A 210 16.38 -9.18 -4.12
N LEU A 211 16.66 -10.46 -3.80
CA LEU A 211 16.07 -11.60 -4.49
C LEU A 211 14.71 -12.01 -3.91
N ASN A 212 14.49 -11.85 -2.61
CA ASN A 212 13.28 -12.34 -1.92
C ASN A 212 12.35 -11.24 -1.38
N GLN A 213 12.77 -9.97 -1.36
CA GLN A 213 11.97 -8.89 -0.76
C GLN A 213 10.55 -8.77 -1.36
N SER A 214 10.36 -9.16 -2.63
CA SER A 214 9.06 -9.11 -3.31
C SER A 214 8.03 -10.08 -2.74
N GLU A 215 8.48 -11.14 -2.06
CA GLU A 215 7.61 -12.12 -1.38
C GLU A 215 7.07 -11.57 -0.05
N CYS A 216 7.75 -10.59 0.53
CA CYS A 216 7.30 -9.91 1.74
C CYS A 216 6.23 -8.85 1.43
N PRO A 217 5.31 -8.56 2.37
CA PRO A 217 4.34 -7.47 2.22
C PRO A 217 5.00 -6.14 1.84
N ARG A 218 4.26 -5.24 1.18
CA ARG A 218 4.76 -3.88 0.86
C ARG A 218 4.63 -2.90 2.03
N LEU A 219 3.71 -3.17 2.95
CA LEU A 219 3.40 -2.32 4.11
C LEU A 219 3.93 -2.96 5.39
N PHE A 220 4.68 -2.18 6.16
CA PHE A 220 5.20 -2.53 7.46
C PHE A 220 4.78 -1.50 8.49
N ILE A 221 4.50 -1.97 9.70
CA ILE A 221 4.37 -1.15 10.90
C ILE A 221 5.49 -1.60 11.84
N VAL A 222 6.33 -0.66 12.25
CA VAL A 222 7.47 -0.92 13.12
C VAL A 222 7.27 -0.16 14.42
N GLY A 223 7.23 -0.88 15.53
CA GLY A 223 7.14 -0.35 16.87
C GLY A 223 8.48 0.20 17.35
N SER A 224 8.42 1.33 18.05
CA SER A 224 9.62 1.94 18.63
C SER A 224 10.27 1.02 19.68
N ARG A 225 9.48 0.28 20.44
CA ARG A 225 9.99 -0.63 21.49
C ARG A 225 10.53 -1.93 20.92
N TRP A 226 9.95 -2.43 19.82
CA TRP A 226 10.57 -3.51 19.05
C TRP A 226 11.95 -3.12 18.52
N LEU A 227 12.09 -1.90 18.01
CA LEU A 227 13.38 -1.43 17.50
C LEU A 227 14.43 -1.32 18.61
N ASP A 228 14.02 -0.87 19.79
CA ASP A 228 14.86 -0.78 20.99
C ASP A 228 15.23 -2.17 21.55
N SER A 229 14.41 -3.20 21.32
CA SER A 229 14.68 -4.56 21.77
C SER A 229 15.64 -5.34 20.88
N ILE A 230 16.08 -4.78 19.75
CA ILE A 230 17.05 -5.44 18.85
C ILE A 230 18.44 -5.46 19.52
N PRO A 231 19.11 -6.63 19.61
CA PRO A 231 20.45 -6.71 20.22
C PRO A 231 21.47 -5.84 19.49
N GLU A 232 22.35 -5.17 20.23
CA GLU A 232 23.40 -4.31 19.67
C GLU A 232 24.28 -5.03 18.63
N SER A 233 24.49 -6.34 18.81
CA SER A 233 25.29 -7.17 17.91
C SER A 233 24.74 -7.31 16.49
N VAL A 234 23.45 -7.03 16.28
CA VAL A 234 22.77 -7.14 14.97
C VAL A 234 22.01 -5.87 14.58
N TYR A 235 22.04 -4.84 15.42
CA TYR A 235 21.27 -3.61 15.24
C TYR A 235 21.66 -2.87 13.95
N VAL A 236 22.95 -2.86 13.62
CA VAL A 236 23.48 -2.19 12.43
C VAL A 236 22.94 -2.85 11.16
N GLU A 237 22.91 -4.18 11.13
CA GLU A 237 22.40 -4.99 10.03
C GLU A 237 20.90 -4.78 9.84
N VAL A 238 20.12 -4.81 10.93
CA VAL A 238 18.68 -4.50 10.89
C VAL A 238 18.45 -3.10 10.32
N LYS A 239 19.20 -2.09 10.80
CA LYS A 239 19.11 -0.73 10.30
C LYS A 239 19.38 -0.65 8.80
N ILE A 240 20.45 -1.29 8.30
CA ILE A 240 20.79 -1.30 6.87
C ILE A 240 19.65 -1.88 6.04
N ILE A 241 19.00 -2.94 6.52
CA ILE A 241 17.90 -3.56 5.78
C ILE A 241 16.65 -2.68 5.82
N LEU A 242 16.33 -2.05 6.96
CA LEU A 242 15.24 -1.07 7.04
C LEU A 242 15.46 0.10 6.06
N GLU A 243 16.70 0.57 5.89
CA GLU A 243 17.04 1.56 4.86
C GLU A 243 16.84 1.01 3.44
N ARG A 244 17.27 -0.23 3.17
CA ARG A 244 17.06 -0.91 1.87
C ARG A 244 15.60 -1.13 1.55
N MET A 245 14.75 -1.44 2.53
CA MET A 245 13.31 -1.58 2.36
C MET A 245 12.70 -0.30 1.75
N LEU A 246 13.17 0.88 2.16
CA LEU A 246 12.73 2.14 1.54
C LEU A 246 13.13 2.22 0.06
N HIS A 247 14.32 1.73 -0.30
CA HIS A 247 14.80 1.66 -1.70
C HIS A 247 14.01 0.64 -2.53
N TRP A 248 13.53 -0.43 -1.92
CA TRP A 248 12.62 -1.41 -2.53
C TRP A 248 11.17 -0.93 -2.59
N ASN A 249 10.90 0.34 -2.27
CA ASN A 249 9.56 0.93 -2.21
C ASN A 249 8.61 0.24 -1.21
N LYS A 250 9.16 -0.36 -0.14
CA LYS A 250 8.34 -0.73 1.03
C LYS A 250 7.94 0.55 1.77
N ARG A 251 6.74 0.59 2.34
CA ARG A 251 6.33 1.65 3.27
C ARG A 251 6.45 1.13 4.68
N ILE A 252 7.04 1.95 5.54
CA ILE A 252 7.24 1.65 6.95
C ILE A 252 6.57 2.76 7.75
N VAL A 253 5.52 2.39 8.48
CA VAL A 253 4.84 3.27 9.44
C VAL A 253 5.49 3.06 10.81
N ASN A 254 5.94 4.15 11.43
CA ASN A 254 6.52 4.10 12.77
C ASN A 254 5.40 4.20 13.82
N TYR A 255 5.19 3.13 14.57
CA TYR A 255 4.28 3.14 15.73
C TYR A 255 5.07 3.54 16.98
N HIS A 256 4.62 4.61 17.64
CA HIS A 256 5.20 5.09 18.89
C HIS A 256 4.05 5.39 19.85
N PRO A 257 3.62 4.40 20.67
CA PRO A 257 2.46 4.57 21.50
C PRO A 257 2.59 5.78 22.41
N GLY A 258 1.51 6.53 22.63
CA GLY A 258 1.55 7.74 23.45
C GLY A 258 1.93 7.51 24.93
N TRP A 259 1.85 6.27 25.40
CA TRP A 259 2.33 5.87 26.73
C TRP A 259 3.85 5.67 26.80
N LEU A 260 4.53 5.60 25.65
CA LEU A 260 5.97 5.38 25.55
C LEU A 260 6.72 6.72 25.73
N PRO A 261 7.82 6.76 26.51
CA PRO A 261 8.62 7.96 26.63
C PRO A 261 9.23 8.40 25.29
N LYS A 262 9.21 9.71 25.01
CA LYS A 262 9.78 10.33 23.80
C LYS A 262 11.32 10.20 23.67
N GLU A 263 11.96 9.71 24.71
CA GLU A 263 13.40 9.48 24.78
C GLU A 263 13.82 8.20 24.04
N ILE A 264 12.89 7.28 23.81
CA ILE A 264 13.18 6.06 23.04
C ILE A 264 13.56 6.42 21.61
N ASN A 265 14.58 5.72 21.09
CA ASN A 265 15.09 5.96 19.76
C ASN A 265 14.07 5.46 18.72
N THR A 266 13.32 6.38 18.13
CA THR A 266 12.28 6.03 17.15
C THR A 266 12.89 5.59 15.82
N LEU A 267 12.11 4.88 15.01
CA LEU A 267 12.53 4.47 13.67
C LEU A 267 12.99 5.67 12.83
N ASN A 268 12.27 6.79 12.92
CA ASN A 268 12.58 7.99 12.17
C ASN A 268 13.95 8.57 12.53
N ARG A 269 14.27 8.59 13.83
CA ARG A 269 15.60 9.01 14.32
C ARG A 269 16.67 8.03 13.83
N THR A 270 16.42 6.74 13.93
CA THR A 270 17.33 5.67 13.52
C THR A 270 17.70 5.76 12.04
N LEU A 271 16.71 5.99 11.18
CA LEU A 271 16.85 6.09 9.72
C LEU A 271 17.27 7.50 9.25
N GLY A 272 17.48 8.45 10.17
CA GLY A 272 17.84 9.83 9.82
C GLY A 272 16.78 10.57 9.01
N LEU A 273 15.51 10.15 9.11
CA LEU A 273 14.38 10.74 8.40
C LEU A 273 14.02 12.07 9.08
N LYS A 274 14.40 13.19 8.45
CA LYS A 274 14.13 14.51 9.03
C LYS A 274 12.64 14.84 8.98
N TYR A 275 12.17 15.49 10.05
CA TYR A 275 10.77 15.87 10.35
C TYR A 275 10.03 16.72 9.27
N LYS A 276 10.64 16.99 8.11
CA LYS A 276 10.17 17.94 7.09
C LYS A 276 10.38 17.49 5.63
N LEU A 277 10.98 16.31 5.36
CA LEU A 277 11.42 15.95 4.00
C LEU A 277 10.41 15.15 3.17
N THR A 278 9.45 14.44 3.79
CA THR A 278 8.45 13.64 3.07
C THR A 278 7.21 13.45 3.93
N ARG A 279 6.02 13.79 3.43
CA ARG A 279 4.74 13.74 4.18
C ARG A 279 4.42 12.39 4.87
N HIS A 280 5.05 11.31 4.40
CA HIS A 280 4.76 9.90 4.65
C HIS A 280 5.52 9.26 5.83
N TYR A 281 6.75 9.70 6.10
CA TYR A 281 7.61 9.14 7.16
C TYR A 281 7.55 9.94 8.47
N LEU A 282 6.52 10.77 8.65
CA LEU A 282 6.53 11.89 9.60
C LEU A 282 5.48 11.85 10.69
N THR A 283 4.62 10.85 10.70
CA THR A 283 3.61 10.67 11.74
C THR A 283 3.93 9.42 12.52
N GLU A 284 4.46 9.62 13.73
CA GLU A 284 4.56 8.57 14.73
C GLU A 284 3.15 8.39 15.29
N SER A 285 2.45 7.34 14.84
CA SER A 285 1.09 7.11 15.30
C SER A 285 1.13 6.68 16.76
N GLU A 286 0.30 7.33 17.58
CA GLU A 286 0.29 7.12 19.03
C GLU A 286 -0.75 6.08 19.47
N ASP A 287 -1.68 5.71 18.57
CA ASP A 287 -2.75 4.75 18.84
C ASP A 287 -3.09 3.87 17.61
N PRO A 288 -3.81 2.75 17.81
CA PRO A 288 -4.19 1.83 16.73
C PRO A 288 -5.02 2.46 15.62
N LYS A 289 -5.89 3.43 15.93
CA LYS A 289 -6.76 4.07 14.95
C LYS A 289 -5.95 4.97 14.03
N GLN A 290 -5.08 5.81 14.59
CA GLN A 290 -4.15 6.64 13.82
C GLN A 290 -3.27 5.78 12.92
N THR A 291 -2.78 4.66 13.45
CA THR A 291 -1.95 3.71 12.69
C THR A 291 -2.71 3.13 11.50
N ALA A 292 -3.97 2.70 11.70
CA ALA A 292 -4.81 2.16 10.63
C ALA A 292 -5.13 3.23 9.56
N ASP A 293 -5.51 4.43 9.98
CA ASP A 293 -5.82 5.55 9.08
C ASP A 293 -4.59 5.94 8.24
N LEU A 294 -3.41 6.01 8.85
CA LEU A 294 -2.15 6.32 8.16
C LEU A 294 -1.77 5.21 7.18
N THR A 295 -1.90 3.94 7.59
CA THR A 295 -1.62 2.79 6.72
C THR A 295 -2.53 2.80 5.48
N ALA A 296 -3.80 3.20 5.63
CA ALA A 296 -4.72 3.33 4.53
C ALA A 296 -4.32 4.44 3.55
N VAL A 297 -3.91 5.60 4.06
CA VAL A 297 -3.42 6.71 3.23
C VAL A 297 -2.17 6.29 2.44
N GLU A 298 -1.19 5.68 3.10
CA GLU A 298 0.06 5.24 2.47
C GLU A 298 -0.20 4.21 1.37
N PHE A 299 -1.08 3.23 1.65
CA PHE A 299 -1.51 2.27 0.64
C PHE A 299 -2.16 2.95 -0.55
N ASP A 300 -3.13 3.85 -0.33
CA ASP A 300 -3.88 4.50 -1.40
C ASP A 300 -2.94 5.32 -2.32
N GLU A 301 -1.93 5.96 -1.75
CA GLU A 301 -0.93 6.70 -2.50
C GLU A 301 0.01 5.79 -3.30
N MET A 302 0.51 4.70 -2.70
CA MET A 302 1.31 3.71 -3.42
C MET A 302 0.50 3.09 -4.57
N PHE A 303 -0.76 2.77 -4.31
CA PHE A 303 -1.65 2.15 -5.28
C PHE A 303 -1.93 3.09 -6.44
N ALA A 304 -2.21 4.37 -6.15
CA ALA A 304 -2.40 5.41 -7.17
C ALA A 304 -1.15 5.66 -8.04
N GLN A 305 0.05 5.39 -7.50
CA GLN A 305 1.32 5.52 -8.22
C GLN A 305 1.75 4.22 -8.95
N GLY A 306 1.03 3.11 -8.74
CA GLY A 306 1.38 1.81 -9.33
C GLY A 306 2.63 1.17 -8.70
N LEU A 307 2.92 1.49 -7.43
CA LEU A 307 4.11 1.02 -6.70
C LEU A 307 3.90 -0.27 -5.88
N ILE A 308 2.68 -0.81 -5.89
CA ILE A 308 2.33 -1.98 -5.08
C ILE A 308 2.57 -3.30 -5.82
N GLY A 309 2.55 -3.27 -7.16
CA GLY A 309 2.82 -4.42 -8.03
C GLY A 309 4.30 -4.66 -8.30
#